data_AF-A0A8J7PP41-F1
#
_entry.id   AF-A0A8J7PP41-F1
#
_cell.length_a   1.000
_cell.length_b   1.000
_cell.length_c   1.000
_cell.angle_alpha   90.00
_cell.angle_beta   90.00
_cell.angle_gamma   90.00
#
_symmetry.space_group_name_H-M   'P 1'
#
loop_
_entity.id
_entity.type
_entity.pdbx_description
1 polymer ?
#
loop_
_entity_poly.entity_id
_entity_poly.type
_entity_poly.pdbx_seq_one_letter_code
_entity_poly.pdbx_strand_id
1 'polypeptide(L)'
;MDYHAFWHLVDSTRGLPERAEAVARLLQEYSPDDIVRFRLVYDDLMHTANKVDLWGAAHTINGGCSDDGFYYFREALIELGRPVFEAGVKDPDSLADLTTPGERIQETEGLGNAPIMAWTAKTGGTEEAFYEAVERADERTDRGDAEEGEWWDFDDHAEVRHRLPRLAAKHLTARGE
;
A
#
# COMPACT_ATOMS: atom_id res chain seq x y z
N MET A 1 -14.74 -2.97 11.90
CA MET A 1 -14.64 -1.82 11.02
C MET A 1 -14.95 -2.29 9.63
N ASP A 2 -15.70 -1.50 8.86
CA ASP A 2 -15.94 -1.78 7.44
C ASP A 2 -14.95 -1.00 6.55
N TYR A 3 -15.01 -1.27 5.25
CA TYR A 3 -14.14 -0.66 4.24
C TYR A 3 -14.26 0.88 4.19
N HIS A 4 -15.45 1.44 4.38
CA HIS A 4 -15.66 2.89 4.35
C HIS A 4 -15.03 3.57 5.56
N ALA A 5 -15.23 3.01 6.76
CA ALA A 5 -14.65 3.51 7.99
C ALA A 5 -13.11 3.43 7.97
N PHE A 6 -12.52 2.36 7.39
CA PHE A 6 -11.08 2.27 7.18
C PHE A 6 -10.54 3.46 6.37
N TRP A 7 -11.12 3.70 5.18
CA TRP A 7 -10.66 4.78 4.31
C TRP A 7 -10.88 6.15 4.91
N HIS A 8 -12.02 6.37 5.58
CA HIS A 8 -12.27 7.62 6.30
C HIS A 8 -11.18 7.90 7.34
N LEU A 9 -10.74 6.88 8.08
CA LEU A 9 -9.69 7.03 9.09
C LEU A 9 -8.34 7.33 8.43
N VAL A 10 -7.95 6.57 7.41
CA VAL A 10 -6.71 6.82 6.64
C VAL A 10 -6.70 8.23 6.05
N ASP A 11 -7.81 8.67 5.44
CA ASP A 11 -7.90 10.00 4.85
C ASP A 11 -7.86 11.12 5.90
N SER A 12 -8.49 10.91 7.06
CA SER A 12 -8.49 11.89 8.16
C SER A 12 -7.12 12.15 8.78
N THR A 13 -6.16 11.23 8.59
CA THR A 13 -4.78 11.35 9.10
C THR A 13 -3.77 11.79 8.04
N ARG A 14 -4.23 12.10 6.83
CA ARG A 14 -3.35 12.47 5.72
C ARG A 14 -2.50 13.70 6.05
N GLY A 15 -1.19 13.59 5.82
CA GLY A 15 -0.23 14.68 6.02
C GLY A 15 0.08 15.01 7.50
N LEU A 16 -0.44 14.22 8.45
CA LEU A 16 -0.06 14.37 9.85
C LEU A 16 1.36 13.80 10.08
N PRO A 17 2.15 14.42 10.97
CA PRO A 17 3.39 13.80 11.46
C PRO A 17 3.03 12.54 12.25
N GLU A 18 3.93 11.55 12.27
CA GLU A 18 3.74 10.31 13.05
C GLU A 18 2.37 9.68 12.73
N ARG A 19 2.12 9.48 11.43
CA ARG A 19 0.79 9.12 10.93
C ARG A 19 0.32 7.78 11.50
N ALA A 20 1.21 6.81 11.66
CA ALA A 20 0.91 5.52 12.29
C ALA A 20 0.39 5.71 13.72
N GLU A 21 1.05 6.55 14.53
CA GLU A 21 0.65 6.91 15.88
C GLU A 21 -0.67 7.69 15.91
N ALA A 22 -0.90 8.57 14.93
CA ALA A 22 -2.16 9.30 14.79
C ALA A 22 -3.32 8.34 14.47
N VAL A 23 -3.13 7.42 13.53
CA VAL A 23 -4.07 6.35 13.19
C VAL A 23 -4.33 5.48 14.41
N ALA A 24 -3.28 5.06 15.13
CA ALA A 24 -3.40 4.23 16.32
C ALA A 24 -4.21 4.90 17.44
N ARG A 25 -4.00 6.21 17.67
CA ARG A 25 -4.80 6.99 18.64
C ARG A 25 -6.27 7.05 18.26
N LEU A 26 -6.58 7.28 16.99
CA LEU A 26 -7.98 7.31 16.52
C LEU A 26 -8.63 5.92 16.57
N LEU A 27 -7.87 4.86 16.26
CA LEU A 27 -8.34 3.48 16.34
C LEU A 27 -8.72 3.07 17.77
N GLN A 28 -8.09 3.64 18.80
CA GLN A 28 -8.45 3.36 20.20
C GLN A 28 -9.88 3.79 20.58
N GLU A 29 -10.55 4.63 19.79
CA GLU A 29 -11.97 4.96 19.99
C GLU A 29 -12.91 3.84 19.51
N TYR A 30 -12.42 2.91 18.69
CA TYR A 30 -13.18 1.77 18.15
C TYR A 30 -13.06 0.52 19.03
N SER A 31 -13.97 -0.45 18.87
CA SER A 31 -13.88 -1.71 19.64
C SER A 31 -12.62 -2.53 19.28
N PRO A 32 -12.12 -3.42 20.16
CA PRO A 32 -10.99 -4.29 19.82
C PRO A 32 -11.21 -5.10 18.52
N ASP A 33 -12.44 -5.60 18.31
CA ASP A 33 -12.80 -6.32 17.09
C ASP A 33 -12.80 -5.41 15.85
N ASP A 34 -13.09 -4.12 16.01
CA ASP A 34 -12.97 -3.15 14.92
C ASP A 34 -11.53 -2.87 14.54
N ILE A 35 -10.62 -2.82 15.53
CA ILE A 35 -9.18 -2.66 15.30
C ILE A 35 -8.61 -3.90 14.59
N VAL A 36 -9.05 -5.11 14.98
CA VAL A 36 -8.72 -6.35 14.26
C VAL A 36 -9.21 -6.28 12.81
N ARG A 37 -10.44 -5.83 12.58
CA ARG A 37 -10.97 -5.66 11.22
C ARG A 37 -10.23 -4.59 10.40
N PHE A 38 -9.69 -3.54 11.03
CA PHE A 38 -8.82 -2.58 10.34
C PHE A 38 -7.59 -3.30 9.76
N ARG A 39 -6.96 -4.19 10.54
CA ARG A 39 -5.82 -4.98 10.08
C ARG A 39 -6.18 -5.90 8.92
N LEU A 40 -7.33 -6.59 8.99
CA LEU A 40 -7.80 -7.44 7.89
C LEU A 40 -8.03 -6.65 6.60
N VAL A 41 -8.61 -5.45 6.68
CA VAL A 41 -8.79 -4.57 5.50
C VAL A 41 -7.43 -4.11 4.96
N TYR A 42 -6.48 -3.77 5.84
CA TYR A 42 -5.12 -3.41 5.43
C TYR A 42 -4.43 -4.57 4.69
N ASP A 43 -4.45 -5.78 5.26
CA ASP A 43 -3.85 -6.97 4.63
C ASP A 43 -4.49 -7.29 3.27
N ASP A 44 -5.81 -7.11 3.16
CA ASP A 44 -6.53 -7.27 1.90
C ASP A 44 -6.08 -6.28 0.82
N LEU A 45 -5.84 -5.02 1.20
CA LEU A 45 -5.32 -4.01 0.27
C LEU A 45 -3.88 -4.32 -0.12
N MET A 46 -3.02 -4.70 0.82
CA MET A 46 -1.63 -5.08 0.54
C MET A 46 -1.53 -6.27 -0.41
N HIS A 47 -2.39 -7.27 -0.22
CA HIS A 47 -2.51 -8.41 -1.13
C HIS A 47 -3.08 -8.00 -2.50
N THR A 48 -4.12 -7.18 -2.52
CA THR A 48 -4.73 -6.68 -3.78
C THR A 48 -3.74 -5.90 -4.64
N ALA A 49 -2.82 -5.16 -4.01
CA ALA A 49 -1.77 -4.41 -4.67
C ALA A 49 -0.51 -5.25 -4.98
N ASN A 50 -0.49 -6.55 -4.64
CA ASN A 50 0.63 -7.46 -4.94
C ASN A 50 0.60 -7.89 -6.42
N LYS A 51 0.87 -6.94 -7.33
CA LYS A 51 0.82 -7.16 -8.79
C LYS A 51 2.15 -6.87 -9.45
N VAL A 52 2.52 -7.70 -10.43
CA VAL A 52 3.76 -7.53 -11.20
C VAL A 52 3.78 -6.19 -11.96
N ASP A 53 2.65 -5.73 -12.50
CA ASP A 53 2.63 -4.43 -13.19
C ASP A 53 2.76 -3.24 -12.23
N LEU A 54 2.33 -3.38 -10.96
CA LEU A 54 2.60 -2.38 -9.92
C LEU A 54 4.08 -2.38 -9.52
N TRP A 55 4.73 -3.55 -9.51
CA TRP A 55 6.19 -3.66 -9.37
C TRP A 55 6.92 -2.87 -10.46
N GLY A 56 6.52 -3.04 -11.73
CA GLY A 56 7.08 -2.28 -12.85
C GLY A 56 6.84 -0.77 -12.73
N ALA A 57 5.67 -0.35 -12.24
CA ALA A 57 5.38 1.05 -11.97
C ALA A 57 6.25 1.62 -10.83
N ALA A 58 6.37 0.89 -9.71
CA ALA A 58 7.24 1.26 -8.59
C ALA A 58 8.69 1.40 -9.04
N HIS A 59 9.21 0.41 -9.79
CA HIS A 59 10.54 0.46 -10.37
C HIS A 59 10.70 1.70 -11.27
N THR A 60 9.76 1.95 -12.19
CA THR A 60 9.85 3.08 -13.13
C THR A 60 9.84 4.44 -12.42
N ILE A 61 8.98 4.62 -11.40
CA ILE A 61 8.85 5.86 -10.65
C ILE A 61 10.07 6.08 -9.74
N ASN A 62 10.51 5.03 -9.04
CA ASN A 62 11.59 5.10 -8.06
C ASN A 62 12.97 4.80 -8.66
N GLY A 63 13.08 4.57 -9.98
CA GLY A 63 14.34 4.23 -10.65
C GLY A 63 15.01 2.98 -10.06
N GLY A 64 14.19 1.97 -9.73
CA GLY A 64 14.56 0.75 -9.02
C GLY A 64 13.53 0.40 -7.94
N CYS A 65 13.38 -0.89 -7.63
CA CYS A 65 12.51 -1.35 -6.55
C CYS A 65 13.04 -2.68 -5.99
N SER A 66 13.20 -2.77 -4.66
CA SER A 66 13.47 -4.01 -3.93
C SER A 66 12.18 -4.56 -3.31
N ASP A 67 12.20 -5.75 -2.72
CA ASP A 67 11.04 -6.33 -2.04
C ASP A 67 10.48 -5.41 -0.94
N ASP A 68 11.37 -4.85 -0.11
CA ASP A 68 11.01 -3.87 0.92
C ASP A 68 10.49 -2.57 0.29
N GLY A 69 11.13 -2.07 -0.77
CA GLY A 69 10.68 -0.88 -1.48
C GLY A 69 9.28 -1.08 -2.08
N PHE A 70 8.98 -2.27 -2.58
CA PHE A 70 7.66 -2.59 -3.11
C PHE A 70 6.60 -2.74 -2.01
N TYR A 71 6.99 -3.26 -0.84
CA TYR A 71 6.13 -3.24 0.33
C TYR A 71 5.75 -1.80 0.70
N TYR A 72 6.73 -0.91 0.87
CA TYR A 72 6.46 0.48 1.24
C TYR A 72 5.76 1.27 0.13
N PHE A 73 5.98 0.92 -1.14
CA PHE A 73 5.24 1.52 -2.24
C PHE A 73 3.74 1.21 -2.18
N ARG A 74 3.38 -0.05 -1.89
CA ARG A 74 1.97 -0.44 -1.70
C ARG A 74 1.35 0.23 -0.48
N GLU A 75 2.09 0.32 0.63
CA GLU A 75 1.66 1.05 1.82
C GLU A 75 1.43 2.54 1.50
N ALA A 76 2.34 3.17 0.73
CA ALA A 76 2.18 4.53 0.27
C ALA A 76 0.92 4.73 -0.61
N LEU A 77 0.57 3.78 -1.48
CA LEU A 77 -0.68 3.85 -2.26
C LEU A 77 -1.92 3.86 -1.37
N ILE A 78 -1.95 3.04 -0.31
CA ILE A 78 -3.02 3.05 0.70
C ILE A 78 -3.04 4.42 1.40
N GLU A 79 -1.88 4.92 1.77
CA GLU A 79 -1.74 6.21 2.44
C GLU A 79 -2.17 7.43 1.60
N LEU A 80 -2.02 7.36 0.27
CA LEU A 80 -2.52 8.36 -0.68
C LEU A 80 -4.06 8.33 -0.83
N GLY A 81 -4.70 7.32 -0.23
CA GLY A 81 -6.14 7.19 -0.08
C GLY A 81 -6.81 6.42 -1.21
N ARG A 82 -8.09 6.14 -1.00
CA ARG A 82 -8.88 5.22 -1.81
C ARG A 82 -8.82 5.48 -3.32
N PRO A 83 -9.03 6.71 -3.83
CA PRO A 83 -9.09 6.93 -5.28
C PRO A 83 -7.76 6.63 -5.96
N VAL A 84 -6.64 6.93 -5.29
CA VAL A 84 -5.29 6.66 -5.80
C VAL A 84 -5.01 5.18 -5.80
N PHE A 85 -5.29 4.51 -4.68
CA PHE A 85 -5.11 3.07 -4.55
C PHE A 85 -5.90 2.30 -5.61
N GLU A 86 -7.21 2.55 -5.73
CA GLU A 86 -8.07 1.83 -6.68
C GLU A 86 -7.68 2.10 -8.14
N ALA A 87 -7.30 3.34 -8.48
CA ALA A 87 -6.85 3.68 -9.83
C ALA A 87 -5.50 3.01 -10.15
N GLY A 88 -4.52 3.10 -9.27
CA GLY A 88 -3.19 2.52 -9.46
C GLY A 88 -3.19 1.00 -9.54
N VAL A 89 -3.98 0.31 -8.71
CA VAL A 89 -4.12 -1.15 -8.77
C VAL A 89 -4.75 -1.60 -10.09
N LYS A 90 -5.74 -0.85 -10.58
CA LYS A 90 -6.46 -1.18 -11.82
C LYS A 90 -5.64 -0.84 -13.07
N ASP A 91 -4.93 0.27 -13.04
CA ASP A 91 -4.15 0.82 -14.12
C ASP A 91 -2.87 1.45 -13.53
N PRO A 92 -1.77 0.68 -13.40
CA PRO A 92 -0.53 1.19 -12.82
C PRO A 92 0.04 2.41 -13.55
N ASP A 93 -0.23 2.56 -14.86
CA ASP A 93 0.21 3.72 -15.64
C ASP A 93 -0.51 5.02 -15.23
N SER A 94 -1.67 4.92 -14.57
CA SER A 94 -2.38 6.07 -14.00
C SER A 94 -1.61 6.78 -12.90
N LEU A 95 -0.67 6.10 -12.23
CA LEU A 95 0.21 6.70 -11.22
C LEU A 95 1.11 7.80 -11.78
N ALA A 96 1.23 7.90 -13.11
CA ALA A 96 1.82 9.05 -13.76
C ALA A 96 1.14 10.35 -13.32
N ASP A 97 -0.16 10.38 -13.02
CA ASP A 97 -0.86 11.61 -12.61
C ASP A 97 -0.41 12.18 -11.27
N LEU A 98 0.27 11.38 -10.46
CA LEU A 98 0.75 11.76 -9.13
C LEU A 98 2.17 12.32 -9.13
N THR A 99 2.90 12.15 -10.25
CA THR A 99 4.32 12.49 -10.32
C THR A 99 4.59 13.53 -11.40
N THR A 100 5.53 14.42 -11.13
CA THR A 100 6.21 15.22 -12.14
C THR A 100 7.43 14.48 -12.70
N PRO A 101 8.01 14.88 -13.85
CA PRO A 101 9.15 14.18 -14.42
C PRO A 101 10.33 14.04 -13.44
N GLY A 102 10.73 12.82 -13.13
CA GLY A 102 11.81 12.49 -12.18
C GLY A 102 11.42 12.54 -10.70
N GLU A 103 10.15 12.83 -10.38
CA GLU A 103 9.62 12.78 -9.02
C GLU A 103 9.31 11.33 -8.60
N ARG A 104 9.65 11.02 -7.35
CA ARG A 104 9.40 9.72 -6.74
C ARG A 104 8.14 9.76 -5.90
N ILE A 105 7.43 8.64 -5.81
CA ILE A 105 6.44 8.47 -4.76
C ILE A 105 7.21 8.12 -3.49
N GLN A 106 7.06 8.96 -2.46
CA GLN A 106 7.72 8.74 -1.19
C GLN A 106 7.14 7.50 -0.52
N GLU A 107 8.01 6.51 -0.33
CA GLU A 107 7.74 5.31 0.46
C GLU A 107 7.45 5.72 1.91
N THR A 108 6.39 5.17 2.48
CA THR A 108 6.01 5.36 3.88
C THR A 108 6.05 4.03 4.60
N GLU A 109 6.30 4.07 5.90
CA GLU A 109 6.37 2.89 6.75
C GLU A 109 5.44 3.05 7.95
N GLY A 110 4.77 1.96 8.31
CA GLY A 110 4.28 1.76 9.66
C GLY A 110 2.77 1.97 9.85
N LEU A 111 2.02 2.30 8.80
CA LEU A 111 0.56 2.27 8.84
C LEU A 111 0.06 0.87 9.26
N GLY A 112 0.70 -0.20 8.77
CA GLY A 112 0.44 -1.58 9.15
C GLY A 112 0.66 -1.89 10.65
N ASN A 113 1.48 -1.09 11.34
CA ASN A 113 1.74 -1.23 12.79
C ASN A 113 0.68 -0.53 13.66
N ALA A 114 -0.04 0.46 13.10
CA ALA A 114 -1.05 1.22 13.83
C ALA A 114 -2.13 0.36 14.54
N PRO A 115 -2.70 -0.70 13.95
CA PRO A 115 -3.68 -1.54 14.65
C PRO A 115 -3.08 -2.31 15.83
N ILE A 116 -1.80 -2.74 15.75
CA ILE A 116 -1.11 -3.41 16.86
C ILE A 116 -0.96 -2.43 18.03
N MET A 117 -0.49 -1.22 17.75
CA MET A 117 -0.34 -0.16 18.75
C MET A 117 -1.67 0.18 19.42
N ALA A 118 -2.74 0.33 18.63
CA ALA A 118 -4.07 0.65 19.16
C ALA A 118 -4.65 -0.48 20.00
N TRP A 119 -4.55 -1.73 19.52
CA TRP A 119 -5.14 -2.87 20.19
C TRP A 119 -4.43 -3.18 21.51
N THR A 120 -3.09 -3.20 21.51
CA THR A 120 -2.29 -3.45 22.72
C THR A 120 -2.52 -2.37 23.78
N ALA A 121 -2.57 -1.08 23.39
CA ALA A 121 -2.91 0.01 24.30
C ALA A 121 -4.33 -0.12 24.88
N LYS A 122 -5.29 -0.58 24.08
CA LYS A 122 -6.70 -0.69 24.48
C LYS A 122 -6.99 -1.91 25.36
N THR A 123 -6.38 -3.06 25.07
CA THR A 123 -6.67 -4.33 25.75
C THR A 123 -5.67 -4.68 26.84
N GLY A 124 -4.47 -4.09 26.80
CA GLY A 124 -3.33 -4.52 27.63
C GLY A 124 -2.74 -5.86 27.21
N GLY A 125 -3.14 -6.42 26.07
CA GLY A 125 -2.61 -7.67 25.53
C GLY A 125 -1.27 -7.50 24.81
N THR A 126 -0.65 -8.63 24.46
CA THR A 126 0.60 -8.63 23.68
C THR A 126 0.33 -8.56 22.18
N GLU A 127 1.39 -8.32 21.40
CA GLU A 127 1.34 -8.36 19.94
C GLU A 127 0.94 -9.76 19.42
N GLU A 128 1.42 -10.83 20.06
CA GLU A 128 1.02 -12.20 19.71
C GLU A 128 -0.48 -12.41 19.91
N ALA A 129 -1.04 -11.92 21.01
CA ALA A 129 -2.47 -12.02 21.27
C ALA A 129 -3.31 -11.24 20.25
N PHE A 130 -2.78 -10.12 19.73
CA PHE A 130 -3.40 -9.39 18.63
C PHE A 130 -3.42 -10.23 17.35
N TYR A 131 -2.29 -10.83 16.96
CA TYR A 131 -2.22 -11.68 15.77
C TYR A 131 -3.10 -12.91 15.87
N GLU A 132 -3.19 -13.55 17.04
CA GLU A 132 -4.15 -14.64 17.26
C GLU A 132 -5.60 -14.17 17.10
N ALA A 133 -5.92 -12.92 17.50
CA ALA A 133 -7.25 -12.36 17.29
C ALA A 133 -7.54 -12.08 15.81
N VAL A 134 -6.53 -11.61 15.06
CA VAL A 134 -6.60 -11.45 13.60
C VAL A 134 -6.83 -12.80 12.92
N GLU A 135 -6.03 -13.82 13.24
CA GLU A 135 -6.17 -15.16 12.66
C GLU A 135 -7.55 -15.77 12.95
N ARG A 136 -8.07 -15.65 14.17
CA ARG A 136 -9.42 -16.12 14.51
C ARG A 136 -10.53 -15.39 13.74
N ALA A 137 -10.30 -14.14 13.38
CA ALA A 137 -11.28 -13.31 12.68
C ALA A 137 -11.15 -13.38 11.16
N ASP A 138 -10.04 -13.91 10.63
CA ASP A 138 -9.81 -14.02 9.21
C ASP A 138 -10.56 -15.23 8.63
N GLU A 139 -11.63 -14.94 7.89
CA GLU A 139 -12.43 -15.98 7.22
C GLU A 139 -11.89 -16.30 5.82
N ARG A 140 -10.88 -15.57 5.32
CA ARG A 140 -10.32 -15.74 3.98
C ARG A 140 -9.29 -16.87 3.97
N THR A 141 -9.42 -17.76 2.99
CA THR A 141 -8.48 -18.87 2.77
C THR A 141 -7.83 -18.83 1.40
N ASP A 142 -8.08 -17.77 0.62
CA ASP A 142 -7.72 -17.64 -0.79
C ASP A 142 -6.70 -16.54 -1.08
N ARG A 143 -6.16 -15.88 -0.04
CA ARG A 143 -5.00 -15.00 -0.18
C ARG A 143 -3.81 -15.88 -0.60
N GLY A 144 -3.51 -15.89 -1.89
CA GLY A 144 -2.27 -16.48 -2.39
C GLY A 144 -1.07 -15.64 -2.00
N ASP A 145 0.11 -16.26 -1.91
CA ASP A 145 1.34 -15.52 -1.60
C ASP A 145 2.03 -14.94 -2.85
N ALA A 146 1.62 -15.39 -4.04
CA ALA A 146 2.24 -15.00 -5.30
C ALA A 146 1.73 -13.64 -5.79
N GLU A 147 2.62 -12.89 -6.43
CA GLU A 147 2.26 -11.70 -7.19
C GLU A 147 1.33 -12.09 -8.36
N GLU A 148 0.28 -11.30 -8.56
CA GLU A 148 -0.59 -11.48 -9.72
C GLU A 148 0.03 -10.84 -10.96
N GLY A 149 0.24 -11.63 -12.00
CA GLY A 149 0.76 -11.19 -13.30
C GLY A 149 1.96 -12.02 -13.77
N GLU A 150 2.35 -11.79 -15.02
CA GLU A 150 3.56 -12.40 -15.60
C GLU A 150 4.73 -11.43 -15.49
N TRP A 151 5.83 -11.89 -14.86
CA TRP A 151 7.08 -11.13 -14.74
C TRP A 151 7.64 -10.72 -16.10
N TRP A 152 8.14 -9.47 -16.17
CA TRP A 152 8.70 -8.85 -17.35
C TRP A 152 9.91 -7.99 -16.95
N ASP A 153 10.74 -7.59 -17.92
CA ASP A 153 12.00 -6.91 -17.65
C ASP A 153 11.75 -5.41 -17.44
N PHE A 154 11.76 -4.98 -16.18
CA PHE A 154 11.52 -3.58 -15.82
C PHE A 154 12.64 -2.64 -16.31
N ASP A 155 13.83 -3.16 -16.62
CA ASP A 155 14.92 -2.39 -17.21
C ASP A 155 14.79 -2.27 -18.74
N ASP A 156 13.91 -3.07 -19.39
CA ASP A 156 13.61 -2.92 -20.82
C ASP A 156 12.67 -1.73 -21.04
N HIS A 157 13.27 -0.59 -21.42
CA HIS A 157 12.54 0.62 -21.75
C HIS A 157 11.50 0.46 -22.88
N ALA A 158 11.61 -0.55 -23.76
CA ALA A 158 10.58 -0.84 -24.76
C ALA A 158 9.35 -1.49 -24.11
N GLU A 159 9.55 -2.43 -23.18
CA GLU A 159 8.47 -3.03 -22.40
C GLU A 159 7.79 -1.99 -21.50
N VAL A 160 8.57 -1.14 -20.81
CA VAL A 160 8.02 -0.04 -20.00
C VAL A 160 7.20 0.92 -20.87
N ARG A 161 7.66 1.30 -22.07
CA ARG A 161 6.88 2.15 -22.99
C ARG A 161 5.62 1.49 -23.52
N HIS A 162 5.60 0.16 -23.61
CA HIS A 162 4.44 -0.59 -24.08
C HIS A 162 3.38 -0.73 -22.99
N ARG A 163 3.80 -1.08 -21.77
CA ARG A 163 2.91 -1.38 -20.63
C ARG A 163 2.54 -0.13 -19.81
N LEU A 164 3.50 0.79 -19.64
CA LEU A 164 3.41 1.98 -18.79
C LEU A 164 3.78 3.26 -19.56
N PRO A 165 3.09 3.58 -20.67
CA PRO A 165 3.49 4.66 -21.58
C PRO A 165 3.52 6.05 -20.94
N ARG A 166 2.64 6.37 -20.00
CA ARG A 166 2.58 7.69 -19.34
C ARG A 166 3.69 7.83 -18.32
N LEU A 167 3.96 6.77 -17.54
CA LEU A 167 5.10 6.73 -16.63
C LEU A 167 6.42 6.80 -17.40
N ALA A 168 6.53 6.06 -18.51
CA ALA A 168 7.69 6.12 -19.39
C ALA A 168 7.97 7.55 -19.88
N ALA A 169 6.93 8.27 -20.32
CA ALA A 169 7.08 9.65 -20.79
C ALA A 169 7.58 10.63 -19.72
N LYS A 170 7.35 10.33 -18.44
CA LYS A 170 7.77 11.19 -17.31
C LYS A 170 9.15 10.81 -16.76
N HIS A 171 9.43 9.51 -16.66
CA HIS A 171 10.55 9.00 -15.86
C HIS A 171 11.66 8.38 -16.70
N LEU A 172 11.35 7.87 -17.90
CA LEU A 172 12.36 7.46 -18.86
C LEU A 172 12.79 8.70 -19.65
N THR A 173 13.86 9.34 -19.20
CA THR A 173 14.52 10.35 -20.03
C THR A 173 14.83 9.77 -21.42
N ALA A 174 14.57 10.54 -22.47
CA ALA A 174 15.15 10.27 -23.78
C ALA A 174 16.67 10.44 -23.68
N ARG A 175 17.38 9.46 -23.12
CA ARG A 175 18.84 9.41 -23.28
C ARG A 175 19.10 8.96 -24.71
N GLY A 176 19.71 9.88 -25.46
CA GLY A 176 20.08 9.70 -26.84
C GLY A 176 20.92 8.45 -27.05
N GLU A 177 20.64 7.82 -28.18
CA GLU A 177 21.61 7.09 -29.00
C GLU A 177 22.84 7.98 -29.29
#